data_AF-A0A5S4F8N3-F1
#
_entry.id   AF-A0A5S4F8N3-F1
#
_cell.length_a   1.000
_cell.length_b   1.000
_cell.length_c   1.000
_cell.angle_alpha   90.00
_cell.angle_beta   90.00
_cell.angle_gamma   90.00
#
_symmetry.space_group_name_H-M   'P 1'
#
loop_
_entity.id
_entity.type
_entity.pdbx_description
1 polymer ?
#
loop_
_entity_poly.entity_id
_entity_poly.type
_entity_poly.pdbx_seq_one_letter_code
_entity_poly.pdbx_strand_id
1 'polypeptide(L)'
;MIVPVLVEHLAACVDEAEVAFVFVGKLGAFLRGRNFRREAKWGDALKEMGVQGLRFHGLRHTGNTLVAQSGASLADLKARMGHDSDRATLIYQHATPKR
;
A
#
# COMPACT_ATOMS: atom_id res chain seq x y z
N MET A 1 0.61 13.92 0.59
CA MET A 1 -0.59 13.06 0.42
C MET A 1 -0.38 12.18 -0.81
N ILE A 2 -0.77 10.91 -0.83
CA ILE A 2 -0.43 9.95 -1.91
C ILE A 2 -1.29 10.09 -3.18
N VAL A 3 -2.50 10.68 -3.06
CA VAL A 3 -3.46 10.79 -4.17
C VAL A 3 -2.90 11.51 -5.41
N PRO A 4 -2.21 12.65 -5.32
CA PRO A 4 -1.63 13.31 -6.49
C PRO A 4 -0.65 12.41 -7.27
N VAL A 5 0.19 11.66 -6.55
CA VAL A 5 1.15 10.71 -7.16
C VAL A 5 0.43 9.57 -7.87
N LEU A 6 -0.70 9.11 -7.32
CA LEU A 6 -1.53 8.09 -7.99
C LEU A 6 -2.18 8.64 -9.26
N VAL A 7 -2.69 9.86 -9.24
CA VAL A 7 -3.29 10.50 -10.42
C VAL A 7 -2.26 10.66 -11.53
N GLU A 8 -1.06 11.15 -11.18
CA GLU A 8 0.05 11.27 -12.12
C GLU A 8 0.45 9.92 -12.72
N HIS A 9 0.56 8.88 -11.89
CA HIS A 9 0.86 7.52 -12.35
C HIS A 9 -0.22 6.97 -13.28
N LEU A 10 -1.50 7.14 -12.95
CA LEU A 10 -2.61 6.69 -13.79
C LEU A 10 -2.56 7.37 -15.17
N ALA A 11 -2.25 8.68 -15.21
CA ALA A 11 -2.16 9.42 -16.46
C ALA A 11 -0.93 9.05 -17.30
N ALA A 12 0.21 8.78 -16.66
CA ALA A 12 1.47 8.57 -17.36
C ALA A 12 1.77 7.09 -17.71
N CYS A 13 1.21 6.15 -16.95
CA CYS A 13 1.65 4.75 -16.96
C CYS A 13 0.54 3.73 -17.25
N VAL A 14 -0.72 4.15 -17.32
CA VAL A 14 -1.87 3.25 -17.48
C VAL A 14 -2.60 3.56 -18.78
N ASP A 15 -2.88 2.50 -19.54
CA ASP A 15 -3.63 2.57 -20.81
C ASP A 15 -5.11 2.95 -20.55
N GLU A 16 -5.78 3.52 -21.55
CA GLU A 16 -7.18 3.92 -21.48
C GLU A 16 -8.15 2.72 -21.41
N ALA A 17 -7.70 1.52 -21.75
CA ALA A 17 -8.50 0.30 -21.67
C ALA A 17 -9.00 0.03 -20.23
N GLU A 18 -10.29 -0.32 -20.09
CA GLU A 18 -10.91 -0.61 -18.78
C GLU A 18 -10.21 -1.76 -18.02
N VAL A 19 -9.56 -2.66 -18.76
CA VAL A 19 -8.83 -3.82 -18.23
C VAL A 19 -7.31 -3.57 -18.12
N ALA A 20 -6.86 -2.33 -18.31
CA ALA A 20 -5.45 -1.99 -18.23
C ALA A 20 -4.90 -2.27 -16.83
N PHE A 21 -3.69 -2.84 -16.79
CA PHE A 21 -3.01 -3.04 -15.52
C PHE A 21 -2.48 -1.71 -14.99
N VAL A 22 -2.83 -1.39 -13.74
CA VAL A 22 -2.30 -0.21 -13.05
C VAL A 22 -0.78 -0.32 -12.86
N PHE A 23 -0.25 -1.52 -12.66
CA PHE A 23 1.18 -1.76 -12.53
C PHE A 23 1.62 -2.87 -13.48
N VAL A 24 2.51 -2.52 -14.40
CA VAL A 24 3.08 -3.45 -15.38
C VAL A 24 4.55 -3.74 -15.07
N GLY A 25 5.01 -4.93 -15.43
CA GLY A 25 6.43 -5.23 -15.52
C GLY A 25 7.07 -4.55 -16.73
N LYS A 26 8.41 -4.63 -16.84
CA LYS A 26 9.19 -4.00 -17.93
C LYS A 26 8.72 -4.30 -19.35
N LEU A 27 8.02 -5.42 -19.56
CA LEU A 27 7.53 -5.86 -20.87
C LEU A 27 6.02 -5.58 -21.05
N GLY A 28 5.42 -4.71 -20.24
CA GLY A 28 3.99 -4.35 -20.32
C GLY A 28 3.01 -5.40 -19.77
N ALA A 29 3.50 -6.58 -19.36
CA ALA A 29 2.67 -7.63 -18.79
C ALA A 29 2.42 -7.43 -17.29
N PHE A 30 1.45 -8.18 -16.74
CA PHE A 30 1.11 -8.20 -15.31
C PHE A 30 2.35 -8.34 -14.40
N LEU A 31 2.49 -7.43 -13.44
CA LEU A 31 3.56 -7.48 -12.46
C LEU A 31 3.30 -8.55 -11.40
N ARG A 32 3.99 -9.69 -11.51
CA ARG A 32 3.94 -10.74 -10.47
C ARG A 32 4.50 -10.23 -9.15
N GLY A 33 3.79 -10.45 -8.06
CA GLY A 33 4.20 -10.00 -6.71
C GLY A 33 5.58 -10.47 -6.26
N ARG A 34 6.03 -11.65 -6.72
CA ARG A 34 7.41 -12.15 -6.45
C ARG A 34 8.49 -11.27 -7.08
N ASN A 35 8.21 -10.66 -8.23
CA ASN A 35 9.16 -9.81 -8.95
C ASN A 35 9.07 -8.35 -8.51
N PHE A 36 7.95 -7.94 -7.88
CA PHE A 36 7.69 -6.56 -7.47
C PHE A 36 8.88 -5.90 -6.78
N ARG A 37 9.49 -6.54 -5.78
CA ARG A 37 10.59 -5.92 -5.01
C ARG A 37 11.79 -5.53 -5.87
N ARG A 38 12.07 -6.34 -6.89
CA ARG A 38 13.15 -6.09 -7.85
C ARG A 38 12.74 -4.99 -8.84
N GLU A 39 11.54 -5.10 -9.42
CA GLU A 39 11.07 -4.14 -10.42
C GLU A 39 10.86 -2.74 -9.83
N ALA A 40 10.36 -2.65 -8.60
CA ALA A 40 10.19 -1.40 -7.85
C ALA A 40 11.50 -0.89 -7.23
N LYS A 41 12.64 -1.56 -7.46
CA LYS A 41 13.96 -1.23 -6.88
C LYS A 41 13.88 -0.95 -5.36
N TRP A 42 13.15 -1.80 -4.63
CA TRP A 42 12.79 -1.54 -3.23
C TRP A 42 14.01 -1.31 -2.34
N GLY A 43 15.10 -2.06 -2.56
CA GLY A 43 16.35 -1.90 -1.80
C GLY A 43 17.02 -0.54 -2.04
N ASP A 44 17.00 -0.06 -3.28
CA ASP A 44 17.59 1.24 -3.63
C ASP A 44 16.76 2.38 -3.01
N ALA A 45 15.44 2.29 -3.08
CA ALA A 45 14.53 3.26 -2.45
C ALA A 45 14.74 3.33 -0.93
N LEU A 46 14.88 2.19 -0.25
CA LEU A 46 15.19 2.16 1.18
C LEU A 46 16.55 2.79 1.50
N LYS A 47 17.56 2.53 0.66
CA LYS A 47 18.90 3.09 0.82
C LYS A 47 18.88 4.61 0.64
N GLU A 48 18.19 5.10 -0.38
CA GLU A 48 18.03 6.53 -0.66
C GLU A 48 17.31 7.26 0.49
N MET A 49 16.30 6.62 1.07
CA MET A 49 15.58 7.14 2.24
C MET A 49 16.33 6.96 3.57
N GLY A 50 17.44 6.22 3.60
CA GLY A 50 18.17 5.90 4.84
C GLY A 50 17.40 4.97 5.81
N VAL A 51 16.43 4.20 5.32
CA VAL A 51 15.57 3.34 6.14
C VAL A 51 16.07 1.90 6.12
N GLN A 52 16.25 1.31 7.30
CA GLN A 52 16.66 -0.10 7.46
C GLN A 52 15.51 -0.97 7.98
N GLY A 53 15.49 -2.24 7.58
CA GLY A 53 14.56 -3.25 8.12
C GLY A 53 13.10 -3.15 7.67
N LEU A 54 12.71 -2.13 6.89
CA LEU A 54 11.33 -2.00 6.41
C LEU A 54 11.02 -3.05 5.33
N ARG A 55 10.13 -3.99 5.67
CA ARG A 55 9.56 -4.93 4.70
C ARG A 55 8.44 -4.25 3.93
N PHE A 56 8.28 -4.61 2.65
CA PHE A 56 7.19 -4.07 1.82
C PHE A 56 5.79 -4.28 2.42
N HIS A 57 5.51 -5.46 3.01
CA HIS A 57 4.24 -5.71 3.70
C HIS A 57 4.04 -4.80 4.93
N GLY A 58 5.12 -4.27 5.51
CA GLY A 58 5.06 -3.26 6.58
C GLY A 58 4.27 -2.01 6.16
N LEU A 59 4.30 -1.64 4.87
CA LEU A 59 3.51 -0.52 4.35
C LEU A 59 2.00 -0.74 4.52
N ARG A 60 1.52 -1.99 4.44
CA ARG A 60 0.11 -2.32 4.73
C ARG A 60 -0.23 -2.01 6.18
N HIS A 61 0.62 -2.43 7.12
CA HIS A 61 0.43 -2.14 8.54
C HIS A 61 0.47 -0.63 8.82
N THR A 62 1.39 0.11 8.19
CA THR A 62 1.43 1.58 8.29
C THR A 62 0.15 2.20 7.76
N GLY A 63 -0.33 1.78 6.58
CA GLY A 63 -1.58 2.27 6.00
C GLY A 63 -2.79 2.01 6.90
N ASN A 64 -2.91 0.83 7.49
CA ASN A 64 -3.99 0.50 8.43
C ASN A 64 -3.90 1.35 9.71
N THR A 65 -2.69 1.58 10.22
CA THR A 65 -2.47 2.44 11.38
C THR A 65 -2.90 3.88 11.11
N LEU A 66 -2.53 4.44 9.94
CA LEU A 66 -2.92 5.80 9.55
C LEU A 66 -4.44 5.96 9.40
N VAL A 67 -5.11 4.95 8.85
CA VAL A 67 -6.58 4.95 8.71
C VAL A 67 -7.27 4.81 10.07
N ALA A 68 -6.74 3.97 10.97
CA ALA A 68 -7.27 3.89 12.32
C ALA A 68 -7.11 5.23 13.07
N GLN A 69 -5.95 5.88 12.90
CA GLN A 69 -5.67 7.20 13.49
C GLN A 69 -6.52 8.33 12.92
N SER A 70 -7.01 8.21 11.68
CA SER A 70 -7.92 9.21 11.09
C SER A 70 -9.35 9.13 11.61
N GLY A 71 -9.64 8.20 12.55
CA GLY A 71 -10.98 8.02 13.12
C GLY A 71 -11.93 7.20 12.24
N ALA A 72 -11.39 6.41 11.30
CA ALA A 72 -12.21 5.49 10.50
C ALA A 72 -12.93 4.47 11.40
N SER A 73 -14.13 4.06 10.99
CA SER A 73 -14.90 3.08 11.76
C SER A 73 -14.27 1.69 11.68
N LEU A 74 -14.64 0.81 12.61
CA LEU A 74 -14.24 -0.60 12.57
C LEU A 74 -14.69 -1.27 11.26
N ALA A 75 -15.82 -0.87 10.69
CA ALA A 75 -16.33 -1.40 9.42
C ALA A 75 -15.43 -0.98 8.24
N ASP A 76 -15.01 0.29 8.20
CA ASP A 76 -14.10 0.80 7.16
C ASP A 76 -12.73 0.13 7.24
N LEU A 77 -12.24 -0.07 8.47
CA LEU A 77 -11.03 -0.81 8.74
C LEU A 77 -11.14 -2.26 8.24
N LYS A 78 -12.20 -3.00 8.59
CA LYS A 78 -12.42 -4.37 8.13
C LYS A 78 -12.50 -4.49 6.61
N ALA A 79 -13.28 -3.61 5.97
CA ALA A 79 -13.42 -3.59 4.52
C ALA A 79 -12.08 -3.36 3.81
N ARG A 80 -11.24 -2.47 4.35
CA ARG A 80 -9.90 -2.18 3.82
C ARG A 80 -8.88 -3.29 4.13
N MET A 81 -9.02 -3.97 5.26
CA MET A 81 -8.07 -4.97 5.74
C MET A 81 -8.25 -6.37 5.18
N GLY A 82 -9.41 -6.74 4.60
CA GLY A 82 -9.68 -7.99 3.85
C GLY A 82 -8.77 -9.21 4.12
N HIS A 83 -9.34 -10.31 4.64
CA HIS A 83 -8.66 -11.54 5.08
C HIS A 83 -7.66 -11.40 6.26
N ASP A 84 -7.25 -10.20 6.68
CA ASP A 84 -6.60 -10.01 7.98
C ASP A 84 -7.65 -10.26 9.08
N SER A 85 -7.45 -11.29 9.90
CA SER A 85 -8.40 -11.76 10.92
C SER A 85 -9.03 -10.63 11.75
N ASP A 86 -10.26 -10.80 12.24
CA ASP A 86 -10.95 -9.84 13.12
C ASP A 86 -10.07 -9.36 14.30
N ARG A 87 -9.17 -10.22 14.78
CA ARG A 87 -8.19 -9.93 15.82
C ARG A 87 -7.17 -8.85 15.40
N ALA A 88 -6.70 -8.85 14.15
CA ALA A 88 -5.81 -7.83 13.62
C ALA A 88 -6.51 -6.46 13.56
N THR A 89 -7.81 -6.44 13.27
CA THR A 89 -8.60 -5.21 13.21
C THR A 89 -8.67 -4.51 14.57
N LEU A 90 -8.87 -5.27 15.65
CA LEU A 90 -8.91 -4.74 17.01
C LEU A 90 -7.58 -4.13 17.43
N ILE A 91 -6.44 -4.69 17.02
CA ILE A 91 -5.11 -4.14 17.33
C ILE A 91 -4.97 -2.72 16.76
N TYR A 92 -5.47 -2.46 15.55
CA TYR A 92 -5.41 -1.13 14.94
C TYR A 92 -6.38 -0.13 15.56
N GLN A 93 -7.61 -0.54 15.90
CA GLN A 93 -8.57 0.34 16.57
C GLN A 93 -8.02 0.93 17.88
N HIS A 94 -7.26 0.14 18.63
CA HIS A 94 -6.67 0.54 19.91
C HIS A 94 -5.32 1.25 19.79
N ALA A 95 -4.70 1.29 18.61
CA ALA A 95 -3.45 2.03 18.36
C ALA A 95 -3.65 3.57 18.32
N THR A 96 -4.89 4.02 18.42
CA THR A 96 -5.27 5.43 18.54
C THR A 96 -5.00 5.90 19.98
N PRO A 97 -4.12 6.89 20.23
CA PRO A 97 -4.06 7.52 21.53
C PRO A 97 -5.43 8.14 21.81
N LYS A 98 -6.04 7.82 22.95
CA LYS A 98 -7.14 8.63 23.48
C LYS A 98 -6.62 10.06 23.61
N ARG A 99 -7.31 10.99 22.95
CA ARG A 99 -7.20 12.42 23.28
C ARG A 99 -7.51 12.64 24.76
#